data_AF-A0A8T7EQP0-F1
#
_entry.id   AF-A0A8T7EQP0-F1
#
_cell.length_a   1.000
_cell.length_b   1.000
_cell.length_c   1.000
_cell.angle_alpha   90.00
_cell.angle_beta   90.00
_cell.angle_gamma   90.00
#
_symmetry.space_group_name_H-M   'P 1'
#
loop_
_entity.id
_entity.type
_entity.pdbx_description
1 polymer ?
#
loop_
_entity_poly.entity_id
_entity_poly.type
_entity_poly.pdbx_seq_one_letter_code
_entity_poly.pdbx_strand_id
1 'polypeptide(L)' 'MSVSHGQLSPGIILLSYLIQHAVEQGYTEFDFLRGNQDYKYRMGAVSETLYMLKATLPK' A
#
# COMPACT_ATOMS: atom_id res chain seq x y z
N MET A 1 5.15 12.35 30.63
CA MET A 1 6.08 11.87 29.59
C MET A 1 5.23 11.35 28.43
N SER A 2 5.22 12.02 27.28
CA SER A 2 4.50 11.52 26.10
C SER A 2 5.34 10.45 25.41
N VAL A 3 4.90 9.19 25.48
CA VAL A 3 5.54 8.11 24.74
C VAL A 3 5.14 8.25 23.27
N SER A 4 6.12 8.43 22.40
CA SER A 4 5.93 8.42 20.95
C SER A 4 5.90 6.97 20.46
N HIS A 5 4.73 6.50 20.02
CA HIS A 5 4.51 5.11 19.60
C HIS A 5 4.86 4.85 18.12
N GLY A 6 5.42 5.85 17.41
CA GLY A 6 5.69 5.76 15.97
C GLY A 6 6.63 4.62 15.56
N GLN A 7 7.49 4.16 16.49
CA GLN A 7 8.41 3.04 16.24
C GLN A 7 7.71 1.68 16.17
N LEU A 8 6.49 1.56 16.71
CA LEU A 8 5.76 0.29 16.75
C LEU A 8 5.11 -0.07 15.41
N SER A 9 5.14 0.84 14.42
CA SER A 9 4.66 0.62 13.05
C SER A 9 3.30 -0.11 12.96
N PRO A 10 2.25 0.33 13.68
CA PRO A 10 0.96 -0.38 13.70
C PRO A 10 0.33 -0.54 12.31
N GLY A 11 0.65 0.35 11.37
CA GLY A 11 0.22 0.23 9.98
C GLY A 11 0.74 -1.03 9.27
N ILE A 12 1.94 -1.52 9.62
CA ILE A 12 2.50 -2.76 9.07
C ILE A 12 1.72 -3.97 9.57
N ILE A 13 1.32 -3.97 10.84
CA ILE A 13 0.48 -5.02 11.41
C ILE A 13 -0.88 -5.02 10.73
N LEU A 14 -1.52 -3.84 10.60
CA LEU A 14 -2.78 -3.72 9.87
C LEU A 14 -2.65 -4.26 8.43
N LEU A 15 -1.59 -3.90 7.72
CA LEU A 15 -1.35 -4.35 6.35
C LEU A 15 -1.24 -5.87 6.24
N SER A 16 -0.59 -6.54 7.21
CA SER A 16 -0.53 -8.01 7.23
C SER A 16 -1.92 -8.65 7.37
N TYR A 17 -2.79 -8.10 8.22
CA TYR A 17 -4.18 -8.59 8.36
C TYR A 17 -5.00 -8.34 7.10
N LEU A 18 -4.82 -7.20 6.43
CA LEU A 18 -5.51 -6.91 5.17
C LEU A 18 -5.10 -7.85 4.04
N ILE A 19 -3.80 -8.16 3.92
CA ILE A 19 -3.30 -9.13 2.93
C ILE A 19 -3.87 -10.52 3.22
N GLN A 20 -3.82 -10.96 4.48
CA GLN A 20 -4.40 -12.26 4.87
C GLN A 20 -5.89 -12.33 4.52
N HIS A 21 -6.66 -11.31 4.88
CA HIS A 21 -8.08 -11.24 4.57
C HIS A 21 -8.33 -11.28 3.06
N ALA A 22 -7.53 -10.58 2.27
CA ALA A 22 -7.66 -10.58 0.81
C ALA A 22 -7.47 -11.99 0.22
N VAL A 23 -6.46 -12.72 0.70
CA VAL A 23 -6.22 -14.11 0.30
C VAL A 23 -7.39 -15.02 0.70
N GLU A 24 -7.91 -14.88 1.92
CA GLU A 24 -9.07 -15.66 2.41
C GLU A 24 -10.35 -15.41 1.59
N GLN A 25 -10.52 -14.19 1.05
CA GLN A 25 -11.63 -13.86 0.16
C GLN A 25 -11.41 -14.29 -1.31
N GLY A 26 -10.26 -14.90 -1.62
CA GLY A 26 -9.93 -15.37 -2.97
C GLY A 26 -9.46 -14.28 -3.93
N TYR A 27 -9.05 -13.11 -3.43
CA TYR A 27 -8.39 -12.10 -4.26
C TYR A 27 -6.99 -12.58 -4.65
N THR A 28 -6.60 -12.29 -5.89
CA THR A 28 -5.30 -12.70 -6.45
C THR A 28 -4.25 -11.58 -6.43
N GLU A 29 -4.67 -10.35 -6.13
CA GLU A 29 -3.83 -9.16 -6.18
C GLU A 29 -4.10 -8.26 -4.97
N PHE A 30 -3.04 -7.60 -4.48
CA PHE A 30 -3.11 -6.64 -3.39
C PHE A 30 -2.37 -5.36 -3.80
N ASP A 31 -3.11 -4.25 -3.95
CA ASP A 31 -2.56 -2.95 -4.34
C ASP A 31 -2.02 -2.20 -3.10
N PHE A 32 -0.69 -2.02 -3.03
CA PHE A 32 -0.01 -1.29 -1.94
C PHE A 32 -0.12 0.23 -2.06
N LEU A 33 -0.91 0.74 -3.00
CA LEU A 33 -1.08 2.14 -3.37
C LEU A 33 0.22 2.79 -3.84
N ARG A 34 0.12 4.07 -4.19
CA ARG A 34 1.25 4.87 -4.67
C ARG A 34 2.37 4.98 -3.63
N GLY A 35 3.60 5.15 -4.11
CA GLY A 35 4.78 5.38 -3.27
C GLY A 35 5.69 4.16 -3.20
N ASN A 36 6.98 4.44 -2.98
CA ASN A 36 8.10 3.51 -3.09
C ASN A 36 8.68 3.13 -1.70
N GLN A 37 7.83 2.98 -0.69
CA GLN A 37 8.29 2.68 0.67
C GLN A 37 8.84 1.24 0.77
N ASP A 38 10.02 1.08 1.35
CA ASP A 38 10.75 -0.21 1.44
C ASP A 38 9.93 -1.37 2.03
N TYR A 39 9.01 -1.09 2.96
CA TYR A 39 8.19 -2.13 3.56
C TYR A 39 7.27 -2.83 2.53
N LYS A 40 6.85 -2.14 1.47
CA LYS A 40 6.00 -2.70 0.42
C LYS A 40 6.75 -3.79 -0.33
N TYR A 41 7.98 -3.50 -0.73
CA TYR A 41 8.86 -4.45 -1.41
C TYR A 41 9.23 -5.63 -0.51
N ARG A 42 9.45 -5.40 0.78
CA ARG A 42 9.64 -6.49 1.77
C ARG A 42 8.41 -7.40 1.91
N MET A 43 7.23 -6.93 1.55
CA MET A 43 5.98 -7.70 1.52
C MET A 43 5.63 -8.24 0.13
N GLY A 44 6.55 -8.16 -0.84
CA GLY A 44 6.37 -8.74 -2.18
C GLY A 44 5.74 -7.78 -3.20
N ALA A 45 5.60 -6.49 -2.90
CA ALA A 45 5.13 -5.52 -3.89
C ALA A 45 6.08 -5.44 -5.08
N VAL A 46 5.52 -5.27 -6.27
CA VAL A 46 6.25 -5.04 -7.52
C VAL A 46 5.97 -3.61 -7.96
N SER A 47 6.99 -2.90 -8.45
CA SER A 47 6.83 -1.53 -8.94
C SER A 47 5.98 -1.51 -10.22
N GLU A 48 4.99 -0.63 -10.26
CA GLU A 48 4.17 -0.36 -11.44
C GLU A 48 4.31 1.11 -11.87
N THR A 49 4.26 1.35 -13.19
CA THR A 49 4.34 2.71 -13.74
C THR A 49 2.99 3.39 -13.69
N LEU A 50 2.90 4.49 -12.94
CA LEU A 50 1.67 5.29 -12.84
C LEU A 50 1.69 6.47 -13.79
N TYR A 51 0.64 6.60 -14.60
CA TYR A 51 0.48 7.70 -15.55
C TYR A 51 -0.48 8.76 -15.00
N MET A 52 -0.11 10.04 -15.13
CA MET A 52 -1.00 11.17 -14.86
C MET A 52 -1.66 11.61 -16.15
N LEU A 53 -2.97 11.42 -16.26
CA LEU A 53 -3.76 11.91 -17.37
C LEU A 53 -4.29 13.32 -17.05
N LYS A 54 -4.10 14.25 -17.99
CA LYS A 54 -4.70 15.59 -17.96
C LYS A 54 -5.58 15.74 -19.19
N ALA A 55 -6.83 16.11 -18.98
CA ALA A 55 -7.79 16.38 -20.05
C ALA A 55 -8.30 17.82 -19.96
N THR A 56 -8.53 18.44 -21.11
CA THR A 56 -9.13 19.77 -21.24
C THR A 56 -10.29 19.69 -22.23
N LEU A 57 -11.37 20.41 -21.95
CA LEU A 57 -12.46 20.54 -22.92
C LEU A 57 -11.97 21.27 -24.19
N PRO A 58 -12.45 20.88 -25.38
CA PRO A 58 -12.18 21.63 -26.60
C PRO A 58 -12.72 23.07 -26.46
N LYS A 59 -11.97 24.03 -27.03
CA LYS A 59 -12.38 25.44 -27.11
C LYS A 59 -13.58 25.61 -28.05
#